data_AF-A0A800AJB2-F1
#
_entry.id   AF-A0A800AJB2-F1
#
_cell.length_a   1.000
_cell.length_b   1.000
_cell.length_c   1.000
_cell.angle_alpha   90.00
_cell.angle_beta   90.00
_cell.angle_gamma   90.00
#
_symmetry.space_group_name_H-M   'P 1'
#
loop_
_entity.id
_entity.type
_entity.pdbx_description
1 polymer ?
#
loop_
_entity_poly.entity_id
_entity_poly.type
_entity_poly.pdbx_seq_one_letter_code
_entity_poly.pdbx_strand_id
1 'polypeptide(L)' 'MKCLRCGFENPPGFKFCGNCGDSLSRLCSNCNHENLQQAKFCNRCGAVLVNLCPNCRADNPKFARFCRECGLQ' A
#
# COMPACT_ATOMS: atom_id res chain seq x y z
N MET A 1 0.73 13.18 -3.58
CA MET A 1 1.05 11.79 -3.18
C MET A 1 1.35 10.94 -4.41
N LYS A 2 2.38 10.10 -4.37
CA LYS A 2 2.82 9.29 -5.52
C LYS A 2 2.02 7.98 -5.60
N CYS A 3 1.40 7.70 -6.74
CA CYS A 3 0.73 6.42 -6.97
C CYS A 3 1.76 5.30 -6.97
N LEU A 4 1.57 4.28 -6.14
CA LEU A 4 2.52 3.17 -6.05
C LEU A 4 2.47 2.25 -7.28
N ARG A 5 1.35 2.24 -8.03
CA ARG A 5 1.21 1.43 -9.26
C ARG A 5 1.90 2.02 -10.47
N CYS A 6 1.66 3.30 -10.77
CA CYS A 6 2.14 3.93 -12.01
C CYS A 6 3.14 5.07 -11.78
N GLY A 7 3.40 5.45 -10.54
CA GLY A 7 4.35 6.52 -10.20
C GLY A 7 3.84 7.94 -10.41
N PHE A 8 2.61 8.13 -10.90
CA PHE A 8 2.02 9.45 -11.12
C PHE A 8 1.83 10.22 -9.80
N GLU A 9 2.14 11.51 -9.80
CA GLU A 9 1.97 12.39 -8.65
C GLU A 9 0.54 12.97 -8.63
N ASN A 10 -0.23 12.63 -7.59
CA ASN A 10 -1.61 13.07 -7.44
C ASN A 10 -1.71 14.19 -6.39
N PRO A 11 -2.61 15.17 -6.55
CA PRO A 11 -2.89 16.16 -5.51
C PRO A 11 -3.37 15.52 -4.19
N PRO A 12 -3.21 16.19 -3.04
CA PRO A 12 -3.78 15.72 -1.78
C PRO A 12 -5.31 15.62 -1.86
N GLY A 13 -5.90 14.66 -1.15
CA GLY A 13 -7.36 14.46 -1.09
C GLY A 13 -7.96 13.57 -2.19
N PHE A 14 -7.18 13.16 -3.20
CA PHE A 14 -7.65 12.23 -4.23
C PHE A 14 -7.75 10.80 -3.70
N LYS A 15 -8.89 10.13 -3.96
CA LYS A 15 -9.11 8.72 -3.58
C LYS A 15 -8.56 7.72 -4.59
N PHE A 16 -8.48 8.11 -5.86
CA PHE A 16 -7.99 7.28 -6.96
C PHE A 16 -6.96 8.04 -7.78
N CYS A 17 -6.06 7.31 -8.44
CA CYS A 17 -5.05 7.91 -9.30
C CYS A 17 -5.69 8.48 -10.56
N GLY A 18 -5.44 9.76 -10.85
CA GLY A 18 -5.95 10.42 -12.05
C GLY A 18 -5.40 9.87 -13.37
N ASN A 19 -4.31 9.09 -13.34
CA ASN A 19 -3.69 8.49 -14.53
C ASN A 19 -4.09 7.02 -14.75
N CYS A 20 -4.06 6.18 -13.70
CA CYS A 20 -4.30 4.74 -13.85
C CYS A 20 -5.53 4.20 -13.11
N GLY A 21 -6.26 5.05 -12.38
CA GLY A 21 -7.47 4.66 -11.64
C GLY A 21 -7.24 3.84 -10.37
N ASP A 22 -5.99 3.50 -10.01
CA ASP A 22 -5.72 2.73 -8.80
C ASP A 22 -6.05 3.50 -7.52
N SER A 23 -6.46 2.78 -6.48
CA SER A 23 -6.80 3.37 -5.18
C SER A 23 -5.57 3.99 -4.51
N LEU A 24 -5.70 5.26 -4.14
CA LEU A 24 -4.69 6.02 -3.38
C LEU A 24 -4.90 5.92 -1.86
N SER A 25 -5.99 5.30 -1.44
CA SER A 25 -6.22 4.91 -0.04
C SER A 25 -6.38 3.40 0.11
N ARG A 26 -6.35 2.93 1.34
CA ARG A 26 -6.61 1.54 1.69
C ARG A 26 -7.34 1.46 3.02
N LEU A 27 -8.26 0.51 3.12
CA LEU A 27 -8.93 0.20 4.38
C LEU A 27 -8.06 -0.75 5.22
N CYS A 28 -8.05 -0.52 6.52
CA CYS A 28 -7.48 -1.46 7.48
C CYS A 28 -8.42 -2.66 7.62
N SER A 29 -7.96 -3.87 7.31
CA SER A 29 -8.78 -5.08 7.46
C SER A 29 -9.17 -5.40 8.91
N ASN A 30 -8.49 -4.81 9.89
CA ASN A 30 -8.78 -5.03 11.32
C ASN A 30 -9.81 -4.06 11.90
N CYS A 31 -9.87 -2.81 11.42
CA CYS A 31 -10.75 -1.78 12.01
C CYS A 31 -11.48 -0.88 11.00
N ASN A 32 -11.38 -1.19 9.70
CA ASN A 32 -11.96 -0.47 8.57
C ASN A 32 -11.57 1.02 8.44
N HIS A 33 -10.56 1.47 9.19
CA HIS A 33 -10.08 2.86 9.06
C HIS A 33 -9.40 3.09 7.70
N GLU A 34 -9.69 4.23 7.07
CA GLU A 34 -9.04 4.65 5.84
C GLU A 34 -7.62 5.14 6.11
N ASN A 35 -6.66 4.58 5.39
CA ASN A 35 -5.24 4.89 5.50
C ASN A 35 -4.70 5.27 4.11
N LEU A 36 -3.59 6.01 4.09
CA LEU A 36 -2.86 6.28 2.85
C LEU A 36 -2.37 4.95 2.23
N GLN A 37 -2.34 4.87 0.90
CA GLN A 37 -1.83 3.67 0.20
C GLN A 37 -0.42 3.27 0.67
N GLN A 38 0.43 4.26 0.99
CA GLN A 38 1.81 4.09 1.46
C GLN A 38 1.96 3.83 2.97
N ALA A 39 0.87 3.81 3.74
CA ALA A 39 0.93 3.58 5.18
C ALA A 39 1.38 2.14 5.49
N LYS A 40 2.43 2.00 6.32
CA LYS A 40 2.94 0.70 6.77
C LYS A 40 2.09 0.09 7.90
N PHE A 41 1.51 0.94 8.73
CA PHE A 41 0.66 0.58 9.87
C PHE A 41 -0.63 1.39 9.86
N CYS A 42 -1.69 0.86 10.48
CA CYS A 42 -2.94 1.58 10.65
C CYS A 42 -2.77 2.70 11.67
N ASN A 43 -3.05 3.94 11.27
CA ASN A 43 -2.95 5.10 12.17
C ASN A 43 -4.04 5.13 13.26
N ARG A 44 -5.01 4.21 13.22
CA ARG A 44 -6.05 4.06 14.25
C ARG A 44 -5.78 2.90 15.21
N CYS A 45 -5.47 1.70 14.70
CA CYS A 45 -5.35 0.50 15.54
C CYS A 45 -3.95 -0.15 15.56
N GLY A 46 -2.97 0.42 14.85
CA GLY A 46 -1.59 -0.09 14.81
C GLY A 46 -1.37 -1.35 13.97
N ALA A 47 -2.42 -1.98 13.42
CA ALA A 47 -2.29 -3.18 12.60
C ALA A 47 -1.38 -2.96 11.38
N VAL A 48 -0.54 -3.96 11.06
CA VAL A 48 0.32 -3.94 9.87
C VAL A 48 -0.55 -3.91 8.61
N LEU A 49 -0.21 -3.02 7.69
CA LEU A 49 -0.93 -2.86 6.43
C LEU A 49 -0.14 -3.45 5.25
N VAL A 50 1.17 -3.42 5.25
CA VAL A 50 1.98 -3.98 4.14
C VAL A 50 1.97 -5.51 4.10
N ASN A 51 2.24 -6.09 2.93
CA ASN A 51 2.46 -7.52 2.80
C ASN A 51 3.92 -7.82 3.17
N LEU A 52 4.14 -8.42 4.33
CA LEU A 52 5.49 -8.85 4.74
C LEU A 52 5.85 -10.15 4.02
N CYS A 53 7.05 -10.21 3.44
CA CYS A 53 7.56 -11.46 2.87
C CYS A 53 7.72 -12.51 3.98
N PRO A 54 7.19 -13.73 3.84
CA PRO A 54 7.34 -14.76 4.86
C PRO A 54 8.78 -15.25 5.02
N ASN A 55 9.61 -15.12 3.97
CA ASN A 55 11.01 -15.57 4.00
C ASN A 55 11.96 -14.50 4.57
N CYS A 56 11.90 -13.26 4.08
CA CYS A 56 12.87 -12.21 4.48
C CYS A 56 12.26 -11.04 5.25
N ARG A 57 10.94 -11.02 5.48
CA ARG A 57 10.19 -9.96 6.17
C ARG A 57 10.21 -8.58 5.51
N ALA A 58 10.70 -8.46 4.27
CA ALA A 58 10.61 -7.22 3.50
C ALA A 58 9.16 -6.78 3.31
N ASP A 59 8.92 -5.47 3.35
CA ASP A 59 7.61 -4.90 3.05
C ASP A 59 7.38 -4.82 1.54
N ASN A 60 6.34 -5.51 1.08
CA ASN A 60 5.93 -5.50 -0.31
C ASN A 60 4.61 -4.73 -0.46
N PRO A 61 4.50 -3.90 -1.51
CA PRO A 61 3.23 -3.28 -1.83
C PRO A 61 2.21 -4.37 -2.22
N LYS A 62 0.92 -4.10 -2.00
CA LYS A 62 -0.17 -5.07 -2.24
C LYS A 62 -0.17 -5.69 -3.64
N PHE A 63 0.36 -4.97 -4.61
CA PHE A 63 0.36 -5.37 -6.01
C PHE A 63 1.64 -6.07 -6.46
N ALA A 64 2.62 -6.22 -5.58
CA ALA A 64 3.81 -7.00 -5.87
C ALA A 64 3.42 -8.46 -6.05
N ARG A 65 3.89 -9.07 -7.15
CA ARG A 65 3.71 -10.50 -7.47
C ARG A 65 4.78 -11.40 -6.86
N PHE A 66 5.86 -10.81 -6.40
CA PHE A 66 7.01 -11.46 -5.77
C PHE A 66 7.65 -10.46 -4.82
N CYS A 67 8.43 -10.97 -3.87
CA CYS A 67 9.20 -10.16 -2.95
C CYS A 67 10.29 -9.41 -3.71
N ARG A 68 10.31 -8.08 -3.57
CA ARG A 68 11.29 -7.22 -4.23
C ARG A 68 12.73 -7.39 -3.72
N GLU A 69 12.91 -7.96 -2.54
CA GLU A 69 14.23 -8.15 -1.91
C GLU A 69 14.78 -9.56 -2.15
N CYS A 70 13.98 -10.61 -1.95
CA CYS A 70 14.46 -11.99 -2.06
C CYS A 70 13.89 -12.81 -3.22
N GLY A 71 13.00 -12.23 -4.04
CA GLY A 71 12.42 -12.87 -5.22
C GLY A 71 11.38 -13.96 -4.95
N LEU A 72 11.09 -14.30 -3.68
CA LEU A 72 10.05 -15.26 -3.34
C LEU A 72 8.68 -14.80 -3.85
N GLN A 73 7.96 -15.67 -4.56
CA GLN A 73 6.61 -15.42 -5.03
C GLN A 73 5.58 -15.39 -3.90
#